data_AF-A0A1E3LJY0-F1
#
_entry.id   AF-A0A1E3LJY0-F1
#
_cell.length_a   1.000
_cell.length_b   1.000
_cell.length_c   1.000
_cell.angle_alpha   90.00
_cell.angle_beta   90.00
_cell.angle_gamma   90.00
#
_symmetry.space_group_name_H-M   'P 1'
#
loop_
_entity.id
_entity.type
_entity.pdbx_description
1 polymer ?
#
loop_
_entity_poly.entity_id
_entity_poly.type
_entity_poly.pdbx_seq_one_letter_code
_entity_poly.pdbx_strand_id
1 'polypeptide(L)'
;MADLSVRIGSLTLRNPVMPASGCFAVEYAEALDLNRLGALVIKSVSPNSRAGNPTPRVAETASGMLNSIGIPSKGLDAYRRDVLPAYTRFDTPVVVSVSADTAESFAEACETLSLPEVAAIEANISCPNLEADGMAFAMQAESTYKAVSAIRRRTSHPLWVKLTPNAGQIALIARAAEDAGADAIVMGNTVLGMAIDVRTRKPKLGNVMGGLSGPAIKPLAVRLVHQCHRAVRIPIIGCGGIETADDAVEFMLAGASAVQVGTASFRDPAVMGHIVDGVAAYCDTQGVEKLASLTGGVALDAQLTDRWLRFAQQSG
;
A
#
# COMPACT_ATOMS: atom_id res chain seq x y z
N MET A 1 -17.80 14.39 -18.63
CA MET A 1 -17.42 13.74 -17.36
C MET A 1 -16.47 12.62 -17.72
N ALA A 2 -15.23 12.72 -17.23
CA ALA A 2 -14.18 11.75 -17.51
C ALA A 2 -14.49 10.34 -16.96
N ASP A 3 -13.97 9.32 -17.62
CA ASP A 3 -13.94 7.95 -17.11
C ASP A 3 -12.81 7.80 -16.09
N LEU A 4 -13.18 7.65 -14.81
CA LEU A 4 -12.23 7.46 -13.72
C LEU A 4 -11.89 5.99 -13.46
N SER A 5 -12.54 5.06 -14.16
CA SER A 5 -12.36 3.64 -13.89
C SER A 5 -10.93 3.18 -14.20
N VAL A 6 -10.42 2.28 -13.36
CA VAL A 6 -9.05 1.74 -13.50
C VAL A 6 -9.07 0.24 -13.32
N ARG A 7 -8.08 -0.45 -13.92
CA ARG A 7 -7.95 -1.90 -13.83
C ARG A 7 -6.73 -2.28 -13.00
N ILE A 8 -6.95 -3.09 -11.96
CA ILE A 8 -5.91 -3.66 -11.10
C ILE A 8 -5.99 -5.19 -11.20
N GLY A 9 -5.13 -5.77 -12.03
CA GLY A 9 -5.15 -7.20 -12.34
C GLY A 9 -6.44 -7.59 -13.04
N SER A 10 -7.25 -8.44 -12.40
CA SER A 10 -8.58 -8.83 -12.86
C SER A 10 -9.71 -7.91 -12.38
N LEU A 11 -9.44 -7.00 -11.43
CA LEU A 11 -10.45 -6.11 -10.86
C LEU A 11 -10.56 -4.81 -11.65
N THR A 12 -11.80 -4.41 -11.95
CA THR A 12 -12.12 -3.06 -12.43
C THR A 12 -12.66 -2.25 -11.26
N LEU A 13 -11.99 -1.17 -10.91
CA LEU A 13 -12.39 -0.25 -9.85
C LEU A 13 -13.06 0.98 -10.47
N ARG A 14 -14.07 1.51 -9.79
CA ARG A 14 -14.83 2.69 -10.26
C ARG A 14 -13.99 3.97 -10.32
N ASN A 15 -12.96 4.06 -9.50
CA ASN A 15 -11.97 5.14 -9.44
C ASN A 15 -10.68 4.61 -8.77
N PRO A 16 -9.56 5.36 -8.80
CA PRO A 16 -8.29 4.86 -8.29
C PRO A 16 -8.12 4.98 -6.78
N VAL A 17 -9.04 5.60 -6.04
CA VAL A 17 -8.80 6.01 -4.66
C VAL A 17 -9.31 4.96 -3.69
N MET A 18 -8.45 4.49 -2.80
CA MET A 18 -8.79 3.53 -1.75
C MET A 18 -8.01 3.83 -0.46
N PRO A 19 -8.43 3.34 0.72
CA PRO A 19 -7.67 3.54 1.94
C PRO A 19 -6.38 2.72 1.94
N ALA A 20 -5.36 3.20 2.66
CA ALA A 20 -4.23 2.36 3.03
C ALA A 20 -4.59 1.47 4.23
N SER A 21 -4.21 0.19 4.18
CA SER A 21 -4.42 -0.74 5.30
C SER A 21 -3.87 -0.17 6.61
N GLY A 22 -4.70 -0.22 7.67
CA GLY A 22 -4.36 0.26 9.01
C GLY A 22 -4.66 1.74 9.28
N CYS A 23 -5.05 2.50 8.25
CA CYS A 23 -5.43 3.92 8.36
C CYS A 23 -6.93 4.17 8.23
N PHE A 24 -7.74 3.11 8.19
CA PHE A 24 -9.15 3.18 7.85
C PHE A 24 -9.96 2.19 8.67
N ALA A 25 -11.20 2.58 8.99
CA ALA A 25 -12.14 1.80 9.78
C ALA A 25 -13.57 2.03 9.25
N VAL A 26 -14.50 1.11 9.53
CA VAL A 26 -15.87 1.19 8.97
C VAL A 26 -16.63 2.43 9.44
N GLU A 27 -16.24 2.97 10.59
CA GLU A 27 -16.76 4.18 11.22
C GLU A 27 -16.55 5.43 10.34
N TYR A 28 -15.64 5.39 9.37
CA TYR A 28 -15.49 6.47 8.39
C TYR A 28 -16.75 6.65 7.54
N ALA A 29 -17.66 5.66 7.51
CA ALA A 29 -18.98 5.79 6.90
C ALA A 29 -19.81 6.95 7.46
N GLU A 30 -19.48 7.47 8.65
CA GLU A 30 -20.13 8.66 9.23
C GLU A 30 -19.74 9.97 8.53
N ALA A 31 -18.58 10.00 7.88
CA ALA A 31 -18.05 11.19 7.20
C ALA A 31 -17.89 11.02 5.68
N LEU A 32 -17.90 9.79 5.18
CA LEU A 32 -17.64 9.44 3.79
C LEU A 32 -18.53 8.28 3.33
N ASP A 33 -19.22 8.43 2.19
CA ASP A 33 -19.89 7.30 1.57
C ASP A 33 -18.87 6.31 1.00
N LEU A 34 -18.77 5.13 1.63
CA LEU A 34 -17.80 4.10 1.28
C LEU A 34 -18.08 3.48 -0.10
N ASN A 35 -19.30 3.61 -0.64
CA ASN A 35 -19.64 3.19 -2.00
C ASN A 35 -19.00 4.10 -3.06
N ARG A 36 -18.43 5.25 -2.68
CA ARG A 36 -17.72 6.15 -3.60
C ARG A 36 -16.25 5.78 -3.79
N LEU A 37 -15.70 4.86 -3.00
CA LEU A 37 -14.29 4.47 -3.11
C LEU A 37 -14.07 3.41 -4.19
N GLY A 38 -12.85 3.35 -4.71
CA GLY A 38 -12.43 2.33 -5.67
C GLY A 38 -12.40 0.92 -5.07
N ALA A 39 -11.91 0.80 -3.84
CA ALA A 39 -11.86 -0.43 -3.05
C ALA A 39 -11.85 -0.09 -1.54
N LEU A 40 -12.15 -1.07 -0.69
CA LEU A 40 -12.01 -0.98 0.77
C LEU A 40 -10.86 -1.89 1.24
N VAL A 41 -9.65 -1.34 1.34
CA VAL A 41 -8.50 -2.07 1.90
C VAL A 41 -8.57 -2.01 3.42
N ILE A 42 -8.95 -3.12 4.02
CA ILE A 42 -9.17 -3.19 5.47
C ILE A 42 -7.88 -3.52 6.21
N LYS A 43 -7.88 -3.22 7.52
CA LYS A 43 -6.70 -3.36 8.38
C LYS A 43 -6.08 -4.75 8.29
N SER A 44 -4.75 -4.79 8.19
CA SER A 44 -3.99 -6.05 8.15
C SER A 44 -4.32 -6.93 9.35
N VAL A 45 -4.56 -8.21 9.08
CA VAL A 45 -4.74 -9.23 10.11
C VAL A 45 -3.52 -10.14 10.20
N SER A 46 -3.14 -10.46 11.44
CA SER A 46 -2.16 -11.52 11.72
C SER A 46 -2.87 -12.86 11.92
N PRO A 47 -2.30 -13.98 11.42
CA PRO A 47 -2.82 -15.32 11.62
C PRO A 47 -3.10 -15.60 13.11
N ASN A 48 -2.11 -15.27 13.94
CA ASN A 48 -2.14 -15.46 15.38
C ASN A 48 -2.62 -14.20 16.11
N SER A 49 -3.21 -14.41 17.29
CA SER A 49 -3.55 -13.33 18.21
C SER A 49 -2.27 -12.62 18.68
N ARG A 50 -2.26 -11.29 18.64
CA ARG A 50 -1.15 -10.47 19.14
C ARG A 50 -1.67 -9.14 19.68
N ALA A 51 -1.08 -8.67 20.78
CA ALA A 51 -1.47 -7.41 21.42
C ALA A 51 -0.99 -6.16 20.69
N GLY A 52 0.04 -6.30 19.84
CA GLY A 52 0.80 -5.21 19.22
C GLY A 52 1.96 -4.72 20.09
N ASN A 53 2.65 -3.68 19.62
CA ASN A 53 3.89 -3.21 20.23
C ASN A 53 3.64 -2.40 21.53
N PRO A 54 4.66 -2.16 22.37
CA PRO A 54 4.53 -1.30 23.54
C PRO A 54 4.13 0.14 23.19
N THR A 55 3.35 0.79 24.06
CA THR A 55 3.01 2.22 23.95
C THR A 55 4.14 3.13 24.45
N PRO A 56 4.30 4.36 23.93
CA PRO A 56 3.50 5.01 22.88
C PRO A 56 3.70 4.39 21.49
N ARG A 57 2.61 4.21 20.74
CA ARG A 57 2.61 3.58 19.41
C ARG A 57 2.64 4.59 18.26
N VAL A 58 2.47 5.87 18.55
CA VAL A 58 2.48 6.96 17.55
C VAL A 58 3.25 8.15 18.08
N ALA A 59 3.88 8.89 17.17
CA ALA A 59 4.52 10.17 17.47
C ALA A 59 4.44 11.08 16.24
N GLU A 60 4.13 12.36 16.43
CA GLU A 60 4.13 13.35 15.36
C GLU A 60 5.56 13.70 14.91
N THR A 61 5.72 13.96 13.61
CA THR A 61 6.95 14.46 13.00
C THR A 61 6.63 15.61 12.04
N ALA A 62 7.66 16.33 11.56
CA ALA A 62 7.46 17.33 10.51
C ALA A 62 6.78 16.69 9.29
N SER A 63 5.64 17.25 8.88
CA SER A 63 4.86 16.79 7.72
C SER A 63 4.56 15.29 7.70
N GLY A 64 4.32 14.69 8.88
CA GLY A 64 4.04 13.27 8.96
C GLY A 64 3.91 12.74 10.37
N MET A 65 3.96 11.42 10.50
CA MET A 65 3.96 10.74 11.79
C MET A 65 4.75 9.45 11.75
N LEU A 66 5.31 9.08 12.90
CA LEU A 66 5.82 7.74 13.17
C LEU A 66 4.73 6.87 13.79
N ASN A 67 4.69 5.61 13.39
CA ASN A 67 3.86 4.59 14.03
C ASN A 67 4.65 3.29 14.30
N SER A 68 4.31 2.63 15.39
CA SER A 68 4.78 1.28 15.72
C SER A 68 3.62 0.54 16.38
N ILE A 69 2.64 0.18 15.56
CA ILE A 69 1.37 -0.39 16.04
C ILE A 69 1.53 -1.88 16.43
N GLY A 70 2.29 -2.64 15.64
CA GLY A 70 2.52 -4.08 15.87
C GLY A 70 1.36 -5.00 15.46
N ILE A 71 0.45 -4.50 14.61
CA ILE A 71 -0.70 -5.25 14.05
C ILE A 71 -1.51 -6.02 15.12
N PRO A 72 -2.10 -5.33 16.13
CA PRO A 72 -2.98 -5.99 17.09
C PRO A 72 -4.06 -6.79 16.36
N SER A 73 -4.11 -8.09 16.65
CA SER A 73 -4.97 -9.06 15.97
C SER A 73 -5.58 -10.00 17.00
N LYS A 74 -6.82 -10.45 16.75
CA LYS A 74 -7.46 -11.55 17.49
C LYS A 74 -7.42 -12.88 16.70
N GLY A 75 -6.65 -12.92 15.61
CA GLY A 75 -6.56 -14.06 14.69
C GLY A 75 -7.60 -14.03 13.56
N LEU A 76 -7.44 -14.93 12.59
CA LEU A 76 -8.24 -14.97 11.35
C LEU A 76 -9.73 -15.26 11.62
N ASP A 77 -10.04 -16.17 12.55
CA ASP A 77 -11.43 -16.54 12.82
C ASP A 77 -12.23 -15.37 13.40
N ALA A 78 -11.64 -14.64 14.34
CA ALA A 78 -12.25 -13.43 14.88
C ALA A 78 -12.39 -12.34 13.80
N TYR A 79 -11.40 -12.22 12.93
CA TYR A 79 -11.45 -11.26 11.82
C TYR A 79 -12.61 -11.55 10.84
N ARG A 80 -12.78 -12.82 10.45
CA ARG A 80 -13.86 -13.26 9.56
C ARG A 80 -15.24 -13.08 10.18
N ARG A 81 -15.38 -13.38 11.47
CA ARG A 81 -16.66 -13.30 12.18
C ARG A 81 -17.03 -11.86 12.55
N ASP A 82 -16.07 -11.07 13.05
CA ASP A 82 -16.36 -9.83 13.75
C ASP A 82 -15.98 -8.57 12.95
N VAL A 83 -15.05 -8.66 11.98
CA VAL A 83 -14.54 -7.49 11.25
C VAL A 83 -15.06 -7.45 9.81
N LEU A 84 -14.85 -8.53 9.06
CA LEU A 84 -15.15 -8.58 7.62
C LEU A 84 -16.62 -8.23 7.27
N PRO A 85 -17.65 -8.73 7.99
CA PRO A 85 -19.05 -8.51 7.62
C PRO A 85 -19.48 -7.02 7.61
N ALA A 86 -18.80 -6.17 8.38
CA ALA A 86 -19.11 -4.74 8.42
C ALA A 86 -18.73 -4.00 7.12
N TYR A 87 -17.82 -4.58 6.32
CA TYR A 87 -17.33 -4.01 5.07
C TYR A 87 -17.99 -4.63 3.83
N THR A 88 -18.38 -5.90 3.90
CA THR A 88 -18.97 -6.62 2.75
C THR A 88 -20.44 -6.26 2.49
N ARG A 89 -21.02 -5.37 3.31
CA ARG A 89 -22.37 -4.79 3.09
C ARG A 89 -22.38 -3.65 2.07
N PHE A 90 -21.21 -3.16 1.66
CA PHE A 90 -21.06 -2.09 0.67
C PHE A 90 -20.85 -2.70 -0.73
N ASP A 91 -21.20 -1.95 -1.77
CA ASP A 91 -21.00 -2.38 -3.17
C ASP A 91 -19.54 -2.20 -3.64
N THR A 92 -18.70 -1.61 -2.79
CA THR A 92 -17.28 -1.40 -3.05
C THR A 92 -16.48 -2.69 -2.80
N PRO A 93 -15.60 -3.11 -3.73
CA PRO A 93 -14.77 -4.29 -3.56
C PRO A 93 -13.95 -4.27 -2.27
N VAL A 94 -14.06 -5.32 -1.44
CA VAL A 94 -13.31 -5.45 -0.19
C VAL A 94 -11.98 -6.15 -0.43
N VAL A 95 -10.90 -5.56 0.08
CA VAL A 95 -9.54 -6.09 -0.02
C VAL A 95 -9.02 -6.38 1.38
N VAL A 96 -8.72 -7.64 1.66
CA VAL A 96 -8.20 -8.05 2.97
C VAL A 96 -6.67 -7.95 2.96
N SER A 97 -6.10 -7.25 3.93
CA SER A 97 -4.65 -7.17 4.08
C SER A 97 -4.17 -8.21 5.08
N VAL A 98 -3.08 -8.92 4.77
CA VAL A 98 -2.52 -9.99 5.60
C VAL A 98 -1.09 -9.67 5.95
N SER A 99 -0.68 -9.96 7.18
CA SER A 99 0.72 -9.94 7.60
C SER A 99 1.02 -11.14 8.50
N ALA A 100 2.04 -11.92 8.16
CA ALA A 100 2.42 -13.12 8.89
C ALA A 100 3.94 -13.22 9.00
N ASP A 101 4.42 -13.99 9.98
CA ASP A 101 5.84 -14.00 10.37
C ASP A 101 6.71 -14.92 9.50
N THR A 102 6.11 -15.88 8.79
CA THR A 102 6.81 -16.81 7.89
C THR A 102 6.06 -16.95 6.57
N ALA A 103 6.75 -17.35 5.50
CA ALA A 103 6.15 -17.56 4.18
C ALA A 103 4.99 -18.57 4.21
N GLU A 104 5.12 -19.67 4.97
CA GLU A 104 4.06 -20.68 5.08
C GLU A 104 2.84 -20.13 5.83
N SER A 105 3.05 -19.46 6.97
CA SER A 105 1.95 -18.85 7.72
C SER A 105 1.25 -17.75 6.92
N PHE A 106 1.99 -17.05 6.06
CA PHE A 106 1.44 -16.10 5.11
C PHE A 106 0.53 -16.80 4.09
N ALA A 107 1.00 -17.90 3.51
CA ALA A 107 0.27 -18.66 2.51
C ALA A 107 -1.02 -19.27 3.08
N GLU A 108 -0.95 -19.89 4.26
CA GLU A 108 -2.12 -20.44 4.99
C GLU A 108 -3.15 -19.35 5.34
N ALA A 109 -2.69 -18.16 5.75
CA ALA A 109 -3.59 -17.06 6.07
C ALA A 109 -4.27 -16.49 4.82
N CYS A 110 -3.55 -16.38 3.71
CA CYS A 110 -4.13 -15.98 2.43
C CYS A 110 -5.13 -17.03 1.92
N GLU A 111 -4.84 -18.33 2.04
CA GLU A 111 -5.78 -19.41 1.72
C GLU A 111 -7.07 -19.29 2.54
N THR A 112 -6.93 -19.12 3.86
CA THR A 112 -8.07 -18.97 4.79
C THR A 112 -8.94 -17.75 4.46
N LEU A 113 -8.34 -16.68 3.96
CA LEU A 113 -9.01 -15.43 3.60
C LEU A 113 -9.39 -15.33 2.12
N SER A 114 -9.18 -16.39 1.34
CA SER A 114 -9.63 -16.50 -0.06
C SER A 114 -11.14 -16.79 -0.11
N LEU A 115 -11.93 -15.89 0.46
CA LEU A 115 -13.38 -16.02 0.60
C LEU A 115 -14.11 -15.40 -0.61
N PRO A 116 -15.31 -15.87 -0.99
CA PRO A 116 -16.05 -15.32 -2.12
C PRO A 116 -16.36 -13.82 -2.02
N GLU A 117 -16.57 -13.30 -0.82
CA GLU A 117 -16.85 -11.89 -0.52
C GLU A 117 -15.58 -10.99 -0.54
N VAL A 118 -14.39 -11.59 -0.66
CA VAL A 118 -13.11 -10.89 -0.73
C VAL A 118 -12.72 -10.73 -2.19
N ALA A 119 -12.59 -9.48 -2.65
CA ALA A 119 -12.25 -9.17 -4.03
C ALA A 119 -10.76 -9.37 -4.34
N ALA A 120 -9.88 -9.05 -3.38
CA ALA A 120 -8.44 -9.25 -3.49
C ALA A 120 -7.80 -9.44 -2.11
N ILE A 121 -6.61 -10.02 -2.10
CA ILE A 121 -5.77 -10.14 -0.92
C ILE A 121 -4.55 -9.21 -1.10
N GLU A 122 -4.37 -8.28 -0.17
CA GLU A 122 -3.13 -7.51 -0.05
C GLU A 122 -2.14 -8.26 0.86
N ALA A 123 -1.12 -8.88 0.27
CA ALA A 123 -0.02 -9.49 1.00
C ALA A 123 0.97 -8.41 1.46
N ASN A 124 0.83 -7.97 2.72
CA ASN A 124 1.76 -7.05 3.36
C ASN A 124 3.03 -7.75 3.83
N ILE A 125 3.93 -8.01 2.88
CA ILE A 125 5.25 -8.62 3.12
C ILE A 125 6.32 -7.60 3.55
N SER A 126 5.94 -6.34 3.74
CA SER A 126 6.88 -5.24 4.02
C SER A 126 7.37 -5.14 5.47
N CYS A 127 6.70 -5.83 6.40
CA CYS A 127 7.14 -5.86 7.80
C CYS A 127 8.44 -6.65 7.89
N PRO A 128 9.49 -6.13 8.55
CA PRO A 128 10.70 -6.90 8.80
C PRO A 128 10.38 -7.98 9.83
N ASN A 129 9.77 -9.07 9.39
CA ASN A 129 9.78 -10.31 10.14
C ASN A 129 11.17 -10.92 9.94
N LEU A 130 11.76 -11.42 11.02
CA LEU A 130 13.02 -12.14 10.92
C LEU A 130 12.69 -13.55 10.39
N GLU A 131 13.26 -13.93 9.25
CA GLU A 131 13.33 -15.35 8.88
C GLU A 131 14.14 -16.12 9.95
N ALA A 132 14.12 -17.45 9.90
CA ALA A 132 14.81 -18.29 10.90
C ALA A 132 16.32 -18.01 11.02
N ASP A 133 16.91 -17.32 10.05
CA ASP A 133 18.31 -16.89 9.99
C ASP A 133 18.56 -15.43 10.44
N GLY A 134 17.52 -14.70 10.87
CA GLY A 134 17.62 -13.30 11.30
C GLY A 134 17.59 -12.26 10.17
N MET A 135 17.27 -12.65 8.93
CA MET A 135 17.13 -11.72 7.81
C MET A 135 15.72 -11.13 7.71
N ALA A 136 15.61 -9.87 7.28
CA ALA A 136 14.33 -9.20 7.08
C ALA A 136 13.55 -9.80 5.89
N PHE A 137 12.34 -10.26 6.16
CA PHE A 137 11.42 -10.84 5.19
C PHE A 137 11.16 -9.88 4.02
N ALA A 138 11.28 -10.40 2.79
CA ALA A 138 11.00 -9.70 1.52
C ALA A 138 11.70 -8.34 1.31
N MET A 139 12.89 -8.14 1.90
CA MET A 139 13.77 -7.01 1.57
C MET A 139 14.73 -7.29 0.40
N GLN A 140 14.69 -8.51 -0.14
CA GLN A 140 15.53 -8.97 -1.24
C GLN A 140 14.66 -9.69 -2.27
N ALA A 141 15.13 -9.73 -3.52
CA ALA A 141 14.40 -10.36 -4.63
C ALA A 141 14.14 -11.85 -4.35
N GLU A 142 15.13 -12.59 -3.85
CA GLU A 142 14.99 -14.03 -3.58
C GLU A 142 13.95 -14.34 -2.49
N SER A 143 14.01 -13.66 -1.34
CA SER A 143 13.04 -13.87 -0.26
C SER A 143 11.63 -13.42 -0.67
N THR A 144 11.52 -12.34 -1.46
CA THR A 144 10.25 -11.90 -2.05
C THR A 144 9.66 -12.97 -2.98
N TYR A 145 10.47 -13.52 -3.89
CA TYR A 145 10.03 -14.58 -4.80
C TYR A 145 9.53 -15.80 -4.04
N LYS A 146 10.26 -16.25 -3.01
CA LYS A 146 9.88 -17.40 -2.17
C LYS A 146 8.55 -17.16 -1.45
N ALA A 147 8.39 -15.98 -0.81
CA ALA A 147 7.18 -15.62 -0.09
C ALA A 147 5.96 -15.56 -1.01
N VAL A 148 6.05 -14.84 -2.12
CA VAL A 148 4.94 -14.68 -3.07
C VAL A 148 4.60 -16.01 -3.73
N SER A 149 5.61 -16.82 -4.10
CA SER A 149 5.38 -18.16 -4.66
C SER A 149 4.67 -19.09 -3.67
N ALA A 150 4.99 -19.01 -2.37
CA ALA A 150 4.30 -19.78 -1.34
C ALA A 150 2.83 -19.41 -1.26
N ILE A 151 2.52 -18.11 -1.23
CA ILE A 151 1.14 -17.61 -1.21
C ILE A 151 0.40 -18.03 -2.48
N ARG A 152 0.99 -17.80 -3.66
CA ARG A 152 0.34 -18.07 -4.94
C ARG A 152 -0.04 -19.54 -5.12
N ARG A 153 0.74 -20.48 -4.56
CA ARG A 153 0.41 -21.92 -4.59
C ARG A 153 -0.84 -22.31 -3.80
N ARG A 154 -1.29 -21.46 -2.86
CA ARG A 154 -2.39 -21.75 -1.93
C ARG A 154 -3.68 -20.99 -2.22
N THR A 155 -3.65 -20.05 -3.15
CA THR A 155 -4.84 -19.24 -3.49
C THR A 155 -4.88 -19.00 -5.00
N SER A 156 -6.06 -18.73 -5.56
CA SER A 156 -6.25 -18.16 -6.89
C SER A 156 -6.86 -16.74 -6.86
N HIS A 157 -7.12 -16.18 -5.66
CA HIS A 157 -7.62 -14.82 -5.53
C HIS A 157 -6.61 -13.80 -6.09
N PRO A 158 -7.08 -12.63 -6.56
CA PRO A 158 -6.20 -11.53 -6.95
C PRO A 158 -5.25 -11.18 -5.80
N LEU A 159 -3.95 -11.23 -6.07
CA LEU A 159 -2.88 -11.07 -5.09
C LEU A 159 -2.14 -9.76 -5.30
N TRP A 160 -2.36 -8.80 -4.40
CA TRP A 160 -1.68 -7.51 -4.39
C TRP A 160 -0.52 -7.56 -3.41
N VAL A 161 0.72 -7.43 -3.88
CA VAL A 161 1.91 -7.58 -3.02
C VAL A 161 2.39 -6.21 -2.57
N LYS A 162 2.34 -5.94 -1.26
CA LYS A 162 2.75 -4.65 -0.68
C LYS A 162 4.21 -4.67 -0.26
N LEU A 163 4.99 -3.82 -0.92
CA LEU A 163 6.45 -3.76 -0.78
C LEU A 163 6.91 -2.71 0.21
N THR A 164 8.07 -2.95 0.80
CA THR A 164 8.73 -2.03 1.73
C THR A 164 9.52 -0.97 0.97
N PRO A 165 9.44 0.32 1.35
CA PRO A 165 10.29 1.36 0.76
C PRO A 165 11.72 1.33 1.31
N ASN A 166 12.00 0.46 2.28
CA ASN A 166 13.28 0.37 2.99
C ASN A 166 14.29 -0.54 2.28
N ALA A 167 13.89 -1.19 1.19
CA ALA A 167 14.78 -2.02 0.39
C ALA A 167 15.61 -1.17 -0.58
N GLY A 168 16.85 -1.60 -0.84
CA GLY A 168 17.72 -0.94 -1.82
C GLY A 168 17.21 -1.12 -3.26
N GLN A 169 17.08 -2.37 -3.70
CA GLN A 169 16.84 -2.73 -5.10
C GLN A 169 15.37 -2.95 -5.43
N ILE A 170 14.55 -1.90 -5.33
CA ILE A 170 13.08 -2.04 -5.44
C ILE A 170 12.63 -2.61 -6.79
N ALA A 171 13.31 -2.27 -7.89
CA ALA A 171 12.98 -2.76 -9.23
C ALA A 171 13.11 -4.29 -9.32
N LEU A 172 14.19 -4.84 -8.75
CA LEU A 172 14.39 -6.29 -8.70
C LEU A 172 13.38 -6.99 -7.80
N ILE A 173 13.00 -6.35 -6.68
CA ILE A 173 12.01 -6.89 -5.75
C ILE A 173 10.61 -6.91 -6.37
N ALA A 174 10.20 -5.82 -7.02
CA ALA A 174 8.93 -5.76 -7.73
C ALA A 174 8.87 -6.80 -8.85
N ARG A 175 9.96 -6.96 -9.60
CA ARG A 175 10.08 -7.98 -10.64
C ARG A 175 9.99 -9.40 -10.07
N ALA A 176 10.64 -9.66 -8.94
CA ALA A 176 10.56 -10.95 -8.26
C ALA A 176 9.15 -11.27 -7.75
N ALA A 177 8.40 -10.27 -7.28
CA ALA A 177 7.00 -10.45 -6.91
C ALA A 177 6.13 -10.76 -8.13
N GLU A 178 6.32 -10.05 -9.25
CA GLU A 178 5.63 -10.32 -10.52
C GLU A 178 5.92 -11.74 -11.03
N ASP A 179 7.20 -12.13 -11.11
CA ASP A 179 7.62 -13.44 -11.61
C ASP A 179 7.17 -14.59 -10.70
N ALA A 180 6.86 -14.31 -9.44
CA ALA A 180 6.27 -15.25 -8.48
C ALA A 180 4.73 -15.34 -8.52
N GLY A 181 4.07 -14.49 -9.32
CA GLY A 181 2.63 -14.54 -9.55
C GLY A 181 1.81 -13.48 -8.81
N ALA A 182 2.39 -12.34 -8.45
CA ALA A 182 1.62 -11.17 -8.02
C ALA A 182 0.76 -10.62 -9.18
N ASP A 183 -0.48 -10.22 -8.87
CA ASP A 183 -1.39 -9.60 -9.85
C ASP A 183 -1.29 -8.07 -9.87
N ALA A 184 -0.79 -7.48 -8.77
CA ALA A 184 -0.46 -6.07 -8.66
C ALA A 184 0.60 -5.83 -7.59
N ILE A 185 1.31 -4.70 -7.69
CA ILE A 185 2.23 -4.24 -6.65
C ILE A 185 1.60 -3.08 -5.89
N VAL A 186 1.56 -3.15 -4.56
CA VAL A 186 1.28 -1.97 -3.73
C VAL A 186 2.61 -1.36 -3.32
N MET A 187 3.00 -0.28 -4.01
CA MET A 187 4.27 0.38 -3.75
C MET A 187 4.09 1.49 -2.72
N GLY A 188 4.34 1.07 -1.49
CA GLY A 188 4.77 1.91 -0.38
C GLY A 188 4.14 1.47 0.94
N ASN A 189 4.92 0.82 1.79
CA ASN A 189 4.68 0.89 3.23
C ASN A 189 5.42 2.11 3.82
N THR A 190 5.52 2.20 5.14
CA THR A 190 6.20 3.28 5.83
C THR A 190 7.73 3.19 5.73
N VAL A 191 8.40 4.34 5.75
CA VAL A 191 9.87 4.44 5.78
C VAL A 191 10.36 4.35 7.23
N LEU A 192 11.43 3.63 7.53
CA LEU A 192 11.94 3.53 8.90
C LEU A 192 12.43 4.88 9.42
N GLY A 193 12.01 5.23 10.64
CA GLY A 193 12.40 6.47 11.29
C GLY A 193 12.45 6.33 12.81
N MET A 194 13.04 7.33 13.45
CA MET A 194 13.17 7.46 14.89
C MET A 194 12.95 8.91 15.30
N ALA A 195 12.33 9.12 16.45
CA ALA A 195 12.25 10.43 17.08
C ALA A 195 12.67 10.30 18.54
N ILE A 196 13.47 11.27 19.00
CA ILE A 196 14.01 11.32 20.37
C ILE A 196 13.42 12.55 21.06
N ASP A 197 12.92 12.37 22.27
CA ASP A 197 12.59 13.47 23.15
C ASP A 197 13.89 14.05 23.73
N VAL A 198 14.22 15.29 23.39
CA VAL A 198 15.49 15.94 23.75
C VAL A 198 15.61 16.29 25.24
N ARG A 199 14.49 16.31 25.99
CA ARG A 199 14.49 16.61 27.42
C ARG A 199 14.73 15.36 28.25
N THR A 200 14.05 14.27 27.90
CA THR A 200 14.18 12.98 28.58
C THR A 200 15.30 12.10 28.01
N ARG A 201 15.80 12.43 26.80
CA ARG A 201 16.74 11.63 26.00
C ARG A 201 16.23 10.22 25.67
N LYS A 202 14.91 10.02 25.73
CA LYS A 202 14.27 8.74 25.43
C LYS A 202 13.65 8.75 24.02
N PRO A 203 13.51 7.59 23.37
CA PRO A 203 12.71 7.48 22.16
C PRO A 203 11.27 7.92 22.42
N LYS A 204 10.64 8.57 21.42
CA LYS A 204 9.23 8.97 21.49
C LYS A 204 8.27 7.78 21.32
N LEU A 205 8.74 6.66 20.76
CA LEU A 205 7.98 5.43 20.61
C LEU A 205 8.45 4.37 21.61
N GLY A 206 7.50 3.57 22.11
CA GLY A 206 7.79 2.42 22.97
C GLY A 206 8.64 1.34 22.29
N ASN A 207 8.64 1.32 20.96
CA ASN A 207 9.42 0.40 20.14
C ASN A 207 10.74 1.01 19.61
N VAL A 208 11.18 2.15 20.16
CA VAL A 208 12.37 2.92 19.74
C VAL A 208 12.24 3.55 18.35
N MET A 209 12.06 2.72 17.33
CA MET A 209 11.85 3.08 15.93
C MET A 209 10.42 2.75 15.49
N GLY A 210 10.00 3.39 14.41
CA GLY A 210 8.71 3.15 13.79
C GLY A 210 8.70 3.53 12.31
N GLY A 211 7.55 3.33 11.69
CA GLY A 211 7.29 3.71 10.32
C GLY A 211 6.87 5.17 10.19
N LEU A 212 7.67 5.96 9.48
CA LEU A 212 7.37 7.30 9.00
C LEU A 212 6.38 7.23 7.84
N SER A 213 5.34 8.05 7.92
CA SER A 213 4.26 8.19 6.96
C SER A 213 3.83 9.65 6.85
N GLY A 214 2.94 9.95 5.89
CA GLY A 214 2.48 11.31 5.60
C GLY A 214 3.30 11.99 4.49
N PRO A 215 3.02 13.28 4.21
CA PRO A 215 3.64 14.02 3.10
C PRO A 215 5.17 13.98 3.07
N ALA A 216 5.81 13.84 4.24
CA ALA A 216 7.25 13.72 4.39
C ALA A 216 7.88 12.62 3.52
N ILE A 217 7.15 11.53 3.23
CA ILE A 217 7.66 10.42 2.41
C ILE A 217 7.21 10.47 0.95
N LYS A 218 6.38 11.44 0.55
CA LYS A 218 5.77 11.48 -0.80
C LYS A 218 6.81 11.43 -1.93
N PRO A 219 7.88 12.27 -1.93
CA PRO A 219 8.86 12.23 -3.01
C PRO A 219 9.60 10.89 -3.13
N LEU A 220 9.80 10.20 -2.00
CA LEU A 220 10.39 8.86 -1.98
C LEU A 220 9.44 7.84 -2.59
N ALA A 221 8.15 7.90 -2.22
CA ALA A 221 7.12 7.00 -2.75
C ALA A 221 6.90 7.18 -4.25
N VAL A 222 6.83 8.42 -4.76
CA VAL A 222 6.74 8.73 -6.19
C VAL A 222 7.90 8.14 -6.98
N ARG A 223 9.14 8.31 -6.49
CA ARG A 223 10.33 7.69 -7.09
C ARG A 223 10.23 6.17 -7.15
N LEU A 224 9.82 5.53 -6.05
CA LEU A 224 9.73 4.07 -5.95
C LEU A 224 8.65 3.51 -6.89
N VAL A 225 7.49 4.18 -6.97
CA VAL A 225 6.42 3.86 -7.92
C VAL A 225 6.95 3.92 -9.35
N HIS A 226 7.67 4.99 -9.70
CA HIS A 226 8.25 5.14 -11.04
C HIS A 226 9.26 4.02 -11.37
N GLN A 227 10.12 3.65 -10.41
CA GLN A 227 11.07 2.55 -10.60
C GLN A 227 10.38 1.20 -10.77
N CYS A 228 9.34 0.93 -9.97
CA CYS A 228 8.54 -0.28 -10.13
C CYS A 228 7.85 -0.32 -11.49
N HIS A 229 7.22 0.78 -11.91
CA HIS A 229 6.46 0.86 -13.16
C HIS A 229 7.29 0.51 -14.39
N ARG A 230 8.58 0.86 -14.35
CA ARG A 230 9.51 0.54 -15.43
C ARG A 230 10.08 -0.88 -15.35
N ALA A 231 9.96 -1.54 -14.21
CA ALA A 231 10.50 -2.88 -13.96
C ALA A 231 9.48 -4.00 -14.18
N VAL A 232 8.18 -3.73 -13.98
CA VAL A 232 7.10 -4.72 -14.07
C VAL A 232 6.05 -4.35 -15.12
N ARG A 233 5.23 -5.32 -15.51
CA ARG A 233 4.09 -5.14 -16.44
C ARG A 233 2.75 -5.13 -15.72
N ILE A 234 2.67 -5.74 -14.54
CA ILE A 234 1.49 -5.69 -13.67
C ILE A 234 1.24 -4.28 -13.11
N PRO A 235 -0.02 -3.91 -12.83
CA PRO A 235 -0.36 -2.58 -12.33
C PRO A 235 0.23 -2.30 -10.94
N ILE A 236 0.44 -1.01 -10.66
CA ILE A 236 0.96 -0.51 -9.39
C ILE A 236 -0.09 0.32 -8.68
N ILE A 237 -0.30 0.04 -7.40
CA ILE A 237 -1.05 0.88 -6.48
C ILE A 237 -0.02 1.70 -5.69
N GLY A 238 -0.01 3.02 -5.87
CA GLY A 238 0.90 3.91 -5.15
C GLY A 238 0.42 4.21 -3.73
N CYS A 239 1.30 4.20 -2.74
CA CYS A 239 0.94 4.46 -1.34
C CYS A 239 2.03 5.28 -0.63
N GLY A 240 1.72 6.51 -0.22
CA GLY A 240 2.63 7.29 0.62
C GLY A 240 2.49 8.81 0.48
N GLY A 241 1.95 9.46 1.51
CA GLY A 241 1.93 10.93 1.60
C GLY A 241 0.96 11.65 0.66
N ILE A 242 -0.05 10.95 0.16
CA ILE A 242 -1.12 11.49 -0.69
C ILE A 242 -2.14 12.19 0.20
N GLU A 243 -2.40 13.47 -0.04
CA GLU A 243 -3.42 14.26 0.68
C GLU A 243 -4.40 14.97 -0.26
N THR A 244 -4.05 15.10 -1.54
CA THR A 244 -4.81 15.90 -2.52
C THR A 244 -5.03 15.14 -3.84
N ALA A 245 -5.91 15.68 -4.68
CA ALA A 245 -6.10 15.18 -6.04
C ALA A 245 -4.83 15.31 -6.90
N ASP A 246 -4.08 16.40 -6.75
CA ASP A 246 -2.83 16.61 -7.46
C ASP A 246 -1.79 15.55 -7.07
N ASP A 247 -1.73 15.16 -5.78
CA ASP A 247 -0.88 14.05 -5.35
C ASP A 247 -1.31 12.73 -6.01
N ALA A 248 -2.62 12.45 -6.08
CA ALA A 248 -3.11 11.24 -6.74
C ALA A 248 -2.72 11.21 -8.23
N VAL A 249 -2.90 12.35 -8.93
CA VAL A 249 -2.48 12.52 -10.33
C VAL A 249 -0.96 12.38 -10.49
N GLU A 250 -0.16 12.96 -9.58
CA GLU A 250 1.31 12.83 -9.58
C GLU A 250 1.74 11.35 -9.49
N PHE A 251 1.10 10.58 -8.62
CA PHE A 251 1.35 9.13 -8.53
C PHE A 251 0.95 8.39 -9.81
N MET A 252 -0.15 8.78 -10.45
CA MET A 252 -0.55 8.19 -11.72
C MET A 252 0.48 8.47 -12.82
N LEU A 253 0.88 9.74 -12.97
CA LEU A 253 1.93 10.14 -13.92
C LEU A 253 3.24 9.39 -13.68
N ALA A 254 3.60 9.14 -12.41
CA ALA A 254 4.79 8.37 -12.06
C ALA A 254 4.71 6.90 -12.52
N GLY A 255 3.50 6.33 -12.63
CA GLY A 255 3.28 4.94 -13.07
C GLY A 255 2.22 4.17 -12.28
N ALA A 256 1.56 4.78 -11.30
CA ALA A 256 0.49 4.13 -10.58
C ALA A 256 -0.79 4.02 -11.43
N SER A 257 -1.48 2.91 -11.29
CA SER A 257 -2.84 2.69 -11.82
C SER A 257 -3.91 3.05 -10.80
N ALA A 258 -3.58 3.01 -9.50
CA ALA A 258 -4.45 3.42 -8.40
C ALA A 258 -3.63 3.94 -7.21
N VAL A 259 -4.28 4.51 -6.20
CA VAL A 259 -3.63 5.10 -5.03
C VAL A 259 -4.28 4.71 -3.70
N GLN A 260 -3.44 4.50 -2.70
CA GLN A 260 -3.84 4.30 -1.30
C GLN A 260 -3.59 5.56 -0.47
N VAL A 261 -4.62 5.99 0.27
CA VAL A 261 -4.58 7.16 1.16
C VAL A 261 -4.52 6.69 2.61
N GLY A 262 -3.42 7.01 3.29
CA GLY A 262 -3.16 6.62 4.68
C GLY A 262 -3.29 7.79 5.63
N THR A 263 -2.16 8.31 6.11
CA THR A 263 -2.04 9.36 7.16
C THR A 263 -3.01 10.53 7.05
N ALA A 264 -3.34 10.99 5.84
CA ALA A 264 -4.28 12.09 5.62
C ALA A 264 -5.66 11.82 6.23
N SER A 265 -6.10 10.56 6.24
CA SER A 265 -7.39 10.12 6.76
C SER A 265 -7.56 10.39 8.26
N PHE A 266 -6.46 10.38 9.01
CA PHE A 266 -6.48 10.65 10.45
C PHE A 266 -6.77 12.11 10.77
N ARG A 267 -6.48 13.02 9.83
CA ARG A 267 -6.76 14.45 9.97
C ARG A 267 -8.12 14.81 9.40
N ASP A 268 -8.47 14.23 8.26
CA ASP A 268 -9.74 14.44 7.57
C ASP A 268 -10.33 13.09 7.13
N PRO A 269 -11.36 12.58 7.83
CA PRO A 269 -12.03 11.33 7.47
C PRO A 269 -12.68 11.33 6.08
N ALA A 270 -13.00 12.51 5.52
CA ALA A 270 -13.62 12.66 4.20
C ALA A 270 -12.59 12.83 3.07
N VAL A 271 -11.29 12.89 3.37
CA VAL A 271 -10.22 13.25 2.41
C VAL A 271 -10.25 12.42 1.13
N MET A 272 -10.55 11.12 1.23
CA MET A 272 -10.60 10.26 0.04
C MET A 272 -11.75 10.64 -0.91
N GLY A 273 -12.90 11.06 -0.37
CA GLY A 273 -13.99 11.60 -1.17
C GLY A 273 -13.60 12.90 -1.88
N HIS A 274 -12.91 13.79 -1.16
CA HIS A 274 -12.35 15.03 -1.73
C HIS A 274 -11.35 14.75 -2.85
N ILE A 275 -10.49 13.74 -2.70
CA ILE A 275 -9.54 13.33 -3.74
C ILE A 275 -10.27 12.78 -4.97
N VAL A 276 -11.29 11.94 -4.79
CA VAL A 276 -12.10 11.43 -5.93
C VAL A 276 -12.71 12.59 -6.73
N ASP A 277 -13.34 13.55 -6.04
CA ASP A 277 -13.96 14.70 -6.69
C ASP A 277 -12.93 15.62 -7.36
N GLY A 278 -11.80 15.85 -6.70
CA GLY A 278 -10.71 16.66 -7.25
C GLY A 278 -10.05 16.02 -8.47
N VAL A 279 -9.91 14.69 -8.51
CA VAL A 279 -9.39 13.98 -9.68
C VAL A 279 -10.37 14.09 -10.86
N ALA A 280 -11.67 14.01 -10.61
CA ALA A 280 -12.69 14.24 -11.63
C ALA A 280 -12.58 15.67 -12.21
N ALA A 281 -12.47 16.67 -11.32
CA ALA A 281 -12.33 18.07 -11.70
C ALA A 281 -11.02 18.35 -12.48
N TYR A 282 -9.92 17.70 -12.08
CA TYR A 282 -8.65 17.75 -12.83
C TYR A 282 -8.85 17.25 -14.26
N CYS A 283 -9.50 16.10 -14.44
CA CYS A 283 -9.72 15.53 -15.77
C CYS A 283 -10.58 16.43 -16.66
N ASP A 284 -11.69 16.96 -16.12
CA ASP A 284 -12.55 17.88 -16.85
C ASP A 284 -11.80 19.17 -17.24
N THR A 285 -10.94 19.69 -16.36
CA THR A 285 -10.16 20.92 -16.61
C THR A 285 -9.04 20.71 -17.64
N GLN A 286 -8.38 19.55 -17.61
CA GLN A 286 -7.26 19.22 -18.50
C GLN A 286 -7.71 18.54 -19.80
N GLY A 287 -9.01 18.29 -19.99
CA GLY A 287 -9.53 17.59 -21.16
C GLY A 287 -9.12 16.11 -21.22
N VAL A 288 -8.91 15.47 -20.07
CA VAL A 288 -8.56 14.05 -19.98
C VAL A 288 -9.84 13.23 -20.01
N GLU A 289 -10.08 12.52 -21.10
CA GLU A 289 -11.30 11.69 -21.24
C GLU A 289 -11.27 10.42 -20.37
N LYS A 290 -10.09 9.82 -20.21
CA LYS A 290 -9.88 8.58 -19.46
C LYS A 290 -8.70 8.75 -18.50
N LEU A 291 -8.97 8.69 -17.20
CA LEU A 291 -7.93 8.89 -16.19
C LEU A 291 -6.76 7.90 -16.34
N ALA A 292 -7.05 6.66 -16.74
CA ALA A 292 -6.04 5.64 -16.98
C ALA A 292 -4.99 6.02 -18.04
N SER A 293 -5.26 7.01 -18.91
CA SER A 293 -4.25 7.50 -19.88
C SER A 293 -3.12 8.28 -19.21
N LEU A 294 -3.27 8.70 -17.95
CA LEU A 294 -2.22 9.37 -17.19
C LEU A 294 -1.18 8.40 -16.62
N THR A 295 -1.50 7.11 -16.50
CA THR A 295 -0.60 6.12 -15.89
C THR A 295 0.73 6.05 -16.66
N GLY A 296 1.82 6.38 -15.98
CA GLY A 296 3.16 6.40 -16.58
C GLY A 296 3.38 7.55 -17.57
N GLY A 297 2.46 8.52 -17.62
CA GLY A 297 2.48 9.64 -18.56
C GLY A 297 3.48 10.75 -18.24
N VAL A 298 4.42 10.53 -17.31
CA VAL A 298 5.48 11.50 -17.03
C VAL A 298 6.31 11.79 -18.27
N ALA A 299 6.34 13.06 -18.69
CA ALA A 299 7.11 13.50 -19.84
C ALA A 299 8.60 13.60 -19.47
N LEU A 300 9.42 12.74 -20.07
CA LEU A 300 10.87 12.82 -20.01
C LEU A 300 11.38 13.21 -21.40
N ASP A 301 12.08 14.33 -21.49
CA ASP A 301 12.79 14.66 -22.73
C ASP A 301 13.93 13.63 -22.98
N ALA A 302 14.52 13.68 -24.18
CA ALA A 302 15.58 12.74 -24.57
C ALA A 302 16.79 12.80 -23.62
N GLN A 303 17.15 14.01 -23.16
CA GLN A 303 18.30 14.21 -22.29
C GLN A 303 18.05 13.64 -20.88
N LEU A 304 16.85 13.82 -20.35
CA LEU A 304 16.40 13.26 -19.08
C LEU A 304 16.32 11.73 -19.16
N THR A 305 15.83 11.19 -20.26
CA THR A 305 15.76 9.75 -20.51
C THR A 305 17.15 9.12 -20.50
N ASP A 306 18.11 9.71 -21.23
CA ASP A 306 19.50 9.21 -21.28
C ASP A 306 20.23 9.31 -19.95
N ARG A 307 19.96 10.37 -19.17
CA ARG A 307 20.49 10.52 -17.81
C ARG A 307 19.88 9.49 -16.87
N TRP A 308 18.58 9.28 -16.95
CA TRP A 308 17.89 8.31 -16.12
C TRP A 308 18.36 6.89 -16.42
N LEU A 309 18.49 6.48 -17.68
CA LEU A 309 18.96 5.15 -18.06
C LEU A 309 20.35 4.86 -17.47
N ARG A 310 21.26 5.86 -17.51
CA ARG A 310 22.58 5.76 -16.88
C ARG A 310 22.50 5.67 -15.36
N PHE A 311 21.62 6.45 -14.73
CA PHE A 311 21.43 6.41 -13.28
C PHE A 311 20.80 5.10 -12.80
N ALA A 312 19.78 4.60 -13.50
CA ALA A 312 19.07 3.36 -13.18
C ALA A 312 20.00 2.14 -13.26
N GLN A 313 20.98 2.14 -14.15
CA GLN A 313 22.02 1.11 -14.22
C GLN A 313 23.00 1.13 -13.03
N GLN A 314 23.13 2.28 -12.34
CA GLN A 314 24.05 2.47 -11.21
C GLN A 314 23.37 2.36 -9.85
N SER A 315 22.07 2.62 -9.78
CA SER A 315 21.26 2.66 -8.56
C SER A 315 20.42 1.40 -8.36
N GLY A 316 20.93 0.28 -8.89
CA GLY A 316 20.39 -1.07 -8.71
C GLY A 316 19.91 -1.28 -7.29
#